data_AF-A0A437QBC2-F1
#
_entry.id   AF-A0A437QBC2-F1
#
_cell.length_a   1.000
_cell.length_b   1.000
_cell.length_c   1.000
_cell.angle_alpha   90.00
_cell.angle_beta   90.00
_cell.angle_gamma   90.00
#
_symmetry.space_group_name_H-M   'P 1'
#
loop_
_entity.id
_entity.type
_entity.pdbx_description
1 polymer ?
#
loop_
_entity_poly.entity_id
_entity_poly.type
_entity_poly.pdbx_seq_one_letter_code
_entity_poly.pdbx_strand_id
1 'polypeptide(L)'
;MLKAKLLKPTDHAGLRRFGVSIGLALPLIFMALLPWLFNYSTPLWPVLIPLWLLPLAMLTPGLLYYPYRLWMAVFGVVGIINTYLILSLVFVLLITPMGLLLRLLGKLQYQKSRSVSEHSNWQNSVAPAAKNLEEPF
;
A
#
# COMPACT_ATOMS: atom_id res chain seq x y z
N MET A 1 -5.47 -0.55 11.45
CA MET A 1 -6.29 -1.16 10.37
C MET A 1 -7.47 -0.24 10.08
N LEU A 2 -7.39 0.62 9.06
CA LEU A 2 -8.53 1.43 8.64
C LEU A 2 -9.64 0.48 8.17
N LYS A 3 -10.75 0.36 8.92
CA LYS A 3 -11.95 -0.29 8.42
C LYS A 3 -12.52 0.62 7.33
N ALA A 4 -12.07 0.44 6.09
CA ALA A 4 -12.67 1.11 4.95
C ALA A 4 -14.17 0.82 4.98
N LYS A 5 -14.99 1.87 4.94
CA LYS A 5 -16.44 1.74 4.96
C LYS A 5 -16.88 1.13 3.63
N LEU A 6 -17.08 -0.19 3.62
CA LEU A 6 -17.57 -0.90 2.45
C LEU A 6 -18.99 -0.41 2.10
N LEU A 7 -19.34 -0.47 0.81
CA LEU A 7 -20.69 -0.20 0.34
C LEU A 7 -21.69 -1.11 1.06
N LYS A 8 -22.91 -0.62 1.27
CA LYS A 8 -24.02 -1.42 1.78
C LYS A 8 -24.82 -2.02 0.61
N PRO A 9 -25.56 -3.12 0.80
CA PRO A 9 -26.44 -3.67 -0.25
C PRO A 9 -27.50 -2.67 -0.74
N THR A 10 -27.90 -1.74 0.13
CA THR A 10 -28.87 -0.67 -0.17
C THR A 10 -28.24 0.54 -0.87
N ASP A 11 -26.91 0.60 -0.99
CA ASP A 11 -26.20 1.68 -1.68
C ASP A 11 -26.12 1.40 -3.18
N HIS A 12 -27.27 1.51 -3.84
CA HIS A 12 -27.42 1.21 -5.25
C HIS A 12 -26.57 2.13 -6.15
N ALA A 13 -26.36 3.39 -5.74
CA ALA A 13 -25.53 4.33 -6.50
C ALA A 13 -24.06 3.91 -6.49
N GLY A 14 -23.52 3.53 -5.33
CA GLY A 14 -22.14 3.02 -5.22
C GLY A 14 -21.94 1.72 -6.00
N LEU A 15 -22.87 0.77 -5.87
CA LEU A 15 -22.78 -0.53 -6.56
C LEU A 15 -22.91 -0.38 -8.08
N ARG A 16 -23.74 0.55 -8.56
CA ARG A 16 -23.80 0.92 -9.99
C ARG A 16 -22.48 1.45 -10.51
N ARG A 17 -21.87 2.41 -9.80
CA ARG A 17 -20.58 2.99 -10.18
C ARG A 17 -19.48 1.93 -10.25
N PHE A 18 -19.47 1.00 -9.31
CA PHE A 18 -18.56 -0.14 -9.32
C PHE A 18 -18.78 -1.07 -10.53
N GLY A 19 -20.03 -1.43 -10.83
CA GLY A 19 -20.36 -2.27 -11.98
C GLY A 19 -19.97 -1.63 -13.31
N VAL A 20 -20.25 -0.33 -13.46
CA VAL A 20 -19.87 0.42 -14.66
C VAL A 20 -18.36 0.57 -14.76
N SER A 21 -17.66 0.86 -13.66
CA SER A 21 -16.21 1.04 -13.70
C SER A 21 -15.48 -0.25 -14.07
N ILE A 22 -15.84 -1.40 -13.50
CA ILE A 22 -15.26 -2.69 -13.86
C ILE A 22 -15.68 -3.11 -15.27
N GLY A 23 -16.96 -2.95 -15.60
CA GLY A 23 -17.49 -3.29 -16.92
C GLY A 23 -16.79 -2.51 -18.04
N LEU A 24 -16.40 -1.26 -17.80
CA LEU A 24 -15.67 -0.47 -18.79
C LEU A 24 -14.16 -0.70 -18.74
N ALA A 25 -13.56 -0.77 -17.55
CA ALA A 25 -12.12 -0.85 -17.39
C ALA A 25 -11.55 -2.16 -17.93
N LEU A 26 -12.22 -3.31 -17.70
CA LEU A 26 -11.75 -4.61 -18.16
C LEU A 26 -11.58 -4.70 -19.69
N PRO A 27 -12.61 -4.45 -20.53
CA PRO A 27 -12.43 -4.49 -21.98
C PRO A 27 -11.45 -3.42 -22.46
N LEU A 28 -11.45 -2.22 -21.86
CA LEU A 28 -10.51 -1.16 -22.24
C LEU A 28 -9.06 -1.61 -22.02
N ILE A 29 -8.75 -2.25 -20.90
CA ILE A 29 -7.39 -2.72 -20.61
C ILE A 29 -7.04 -3.95 -21.45
N PHE A 30 -7.89 -4.98 -21.46
CA PHE A 30 -7.54 -6.29 -22.04
C PHE A 30 -7.78 -6.40 -23.54
N MET A 31 -8.73 -5.64 -24.11
CA MET A 31 -9.06 -5.68 -25.54
C MET A 31 -8.42 -4.52 -26.31
N ALA A 32 -8.19 -3.36 -25.68
CA ALA A 32 -7.57 -2.21 -26.34
C ALA A 32 -6.11 -2.00 -25.89
N LEU A 33 -5.87 -1.67 -24.62
CA LEU A 33 -4.55 -1.21 -24.16
C LEU A 33 -3.45 -2.28 -24.25
N LEU A 34 -3.71 -3.49 -23.75
CA LEU A 34 -2.73 -4.59 -23.75
C LEU A 34 -2.40 -5.10 -25.17
N PRO A 35 -3.39 -5.40 -26.04
CA PRO A 35 -3.12 -5.78 -27.42
C PRO A 35 -2.36 -4.70 -28.18
N TRP A 36 -2.66 -3.42 -27.93
CA TRP A 36 -1.96 -2.30 -28.53
C TRP A 36 -0.50 -2.19 -28.06
N LEU A 37 -0.23 -2.37 -26.76
CA LEU A 37 1.13 -2.24 -26.21
C LEU A 37 2.04 -3.41 -26.57
N PHE A 38 1.49 -4.62 -26.68
CA PHE A 38 2.25 -5.85 -26.88
C PHE A 38 2.04 -6.51 -28.24
N ASN A 39 1.26 -5.87 -29.13
CA ASN A 39 0.94 -6.35 -30.48
C ASN A 39 0.32 -7.77 -30.51
N TYR A 40 -0.46 -8.11 -29.48
CA TYR A 40 -1.16 -9.39 -29.36
C TYR A 40 -2.52 -9.37 -30.08
N SER A 41 -3.03 -10.55 -30.42
CA SER A 41 -4.42 -10.69 -30.87
C SER A 41 -5.39 -10.25 -29.78
N THR A 42 -6.44 -9.53 -30.16
CA THR A 42 -7.45 -9.01 -29.23
C THR A 42 -8.28 -10.16 -28.65
N PRO A 43 -8.19 -10.42 -27.33
CA PRO A 43 -9.00 -11.46 -26.72
C PRO A 43 -10.47 -11.00 -26.66
N LEU A 44 -11.41 -11.86 -27.05
CA LEU A 44 -12.86 -11.56 -27.00
C LEU A 44 -13.51 -11.86 -25.65
N TRP A 45 -12.88 -12.72 -24.83
CA TRP A 45 -13.43 -13.08 -23.51
C TRP A 45 -13.70 -11.89 -22.56
N PRO A 46 -12.94 -10.77 -22.56
CA PRO A 46 -13.21 -9.64 -21.68
C PRO A 46 -14.54 -8.95 -21.96
N VAL A 47 -15.16 -9.17 -23.13
CA VAL A 47 -16.48 -8.63 -23.50
C VAL A 47 -17.61 -9.36 -22.77
N LEU A 48 -17.40 -10.62 -22.37
CA LEU A 48 -18.41 -11.39 -21.65
C LEU A 48 -18.69 -10.77 -20.27
N ILE A 49 -17.68 -10.21 -19.61
CA ILE A 49 -17.82 -9.62 -18.28
C ILE A 49 -18.78 -8.41 -18.28
N PRO A 50 -18.59 -7.35 -19.08
CA PRO A 50 -19.53 -6.24 -19.14
C PRO A 50 -20.91 -6.64 -19.65
N LEU A 51 -21.00 -7.65 -20.52
CA LEU A 51 -22.29 -8.16 -21.01
C LEU A 51 -23.20 -8.60 -19.86
N TRP A 52 -22.64 -9.20 -18.81
CA TRP A 52 -23.39 -9.56 -17.60
C TRP A 52 -23.42 -8.44 -16.57
N LEU A 53 -22.31 -7.72 -16.39
CA LEU A 53 -22.14 -6.77 -15.28
C LEU A 53 -22.90 -5.46 -15.48
N LEU A 54 -22.98 -4.93 -16.71
CA LEU A 54 -23.66 -3.67 -17.00
C LEU A 54 -25.19 -3.77 -16.84
N PRO A 55 -25.88 -4.80 -17.40
CA PRO A 55 -27.30 -4.98 -17.15
C PRO A 55 -27.60 -5.22 -15.67
N LEU A 56 -26.77 -6.02 -14.98
CA LEU A 56 -26.94 -6.31 -13.56
C LEU A 56 -26.78 -5.05 -12.69
N ALA A 57 -25.85 -4.16 -13.05
CA ALA A 57 -25.71 -2.86 -12.40
C ALA A 57 -26.96 -1.97 -12.61
N MET A 58 -27.55 -1.96 -13.81
CA MET A 58 -28.71 -1.12 -14.11
C MET A 58 -30.00 -1.67 -13.47
N LEU A 59 -30.29 -2.95 -13.66
CA LEU A 59 -31.55 -3.60 -13.27
C LEU A 59 -31.60 -3.89 -11.77
N THR A 60 -30.58 -4.57 -11.22
CA THR A 60 -30.59 -5.10 -9.84
C THR A 60 -29.24 -4.89 -9.15
N PRO A 61 -28.86 -3.63 -8.87
CA PRO A 61 -27.55 -3.30 -8.29
C PRO A 61 -27.30 -3.91 -6.91
N GLY A 62 -28.34 -4.31 -6.16
CA GLY A 62 -28.18 -5.00 -4.89
C GLY A 62 -27.43 -6.33 -5.01
N LEU A 63 -27.55 -7.03 -6.15
CA LEU A 63 -26.85 -8.30 -6.39
C LEU A 63 -25.34 -8.10 -6.59
N LEU A 64 -24.92 -6.92 -7.07
CA LEU A 64 -23.51 -6.54 -7.24
C LEU A 64 -22.75 -6.43 -5.91
N TYR A 65 -23.46 -6.41 -4.77
CA TYR A 65 -22.83 -6.34 -3.46
C TYR A 65 -21.89 -7.52 -3.18
N TYR A 66 -22.28 -8.74 -3.54
CA TYR A 66 -21.46 -9.93 -3.32
C TYR A 66 -20.16 -9.93 -4.13
N PRO A 67 -20.17 -9.73 -5.47
CA PRO A 67 -18.94 -9.63 -6.24
C PRO A 67 -18.12 -8.40 -5.83
N TYR A 68 -18.74 -7.27 -5.48
CA TYR A 68 -18.05 -6.11 -4.92
C TYR A 68 -17.26 -6.47 -3.65
N ARG A 69 -17.90 -7.16 -2.70
CA ARG A 69 -17.25 -7.51 -1.43
C ARG A 69 -16.06 -8.45 -1.64
N LEU A 70 -16.20 -9.44 -2.52
CA LEU A 70 -15.10 -10.34 -2.88
C LEU A 70 -13.97 -9.56 -3.55
N TRP A 71 -14.30 -8.70 -4.51
CA TRP A 71 -13.34 -7.86 -5.20
C TRP A 71 -12.56 -6.98 -4.22
N MET A 72 -13.23 -6.29 -3.31
CA MET A 72 -12.57 -5.44 -2.30
C MET A 72 -11.65 -6.24 -1.37
N ALA A 73 -11.98 -7.49 -1.04
CA ALA A 73 -11.10 -8.35 -0.25
C ALA A 73 -9.81 -8.69 -1.02
N VAL A 74 -9.94 -9.10 -2.29
CA VAL A 74 -8.79 -9.40 -3.15
C VAL A 74 -7.89 -8.18 -3.33
N PHE A 75 -8.47 -7.03 -3.70
CA PHE A 75 -7.72 -5.79 -3.88
C PHE A 75 -7.12 -5.25 -2.58
N GLY A 76 -7.76 -5.52 -1.43
CA GLY A 76 -7.18 -5.22 -0.13
C GLY A 76 -5.87 -5.98 0.11
N VAL A 77 -5.85 -7.28 -0.17
CA VAL A 77 -4.63 -8.11 -0.05
C VAL A 77 -3.56 -7.66 -1.05
N VAL A 78 -3.93 -7.43 -2.31
CA VAL A 78 -3.00 -6.90 -3.33
C VAL A 78 -2.44 -5.54 -2.92
N GLY A 79 -3.26 -4.67 -2.33
CA GLY A 79 -2.82 -3.38 -1.82
C GLY A 79 -1.74 -3.50 -0.73
N ILE A 80 -1.93 -4.42 0.22
CA ILE A 80 -0.94 -4.71 1.27
C ILE A 80 0.37 -5.19 0.65
N ILE A 81 0.31 -6.16 -0.28
CA ILE A 81 1.48 -6.68 -0.98
C ILE A 81 2.20 -5.53 -1.71
N ASN A 82 1.47 -4.67 -2.42
CA ASN A 82 2.03 -3.54 -3.15
C ASN A 82 2.74 -2.54 -2.22
N THR A 83 2.18 -2.24 -1.04
CA THR A 83 2.84 -1.37 -0.06
C THR A 83 4.20 -1.93 0.38
N TYR A 84 4.26 -3.22 0.73
CA TYR A 84 5.52 -3.86 1.10
C TYR A 84 6.48 -3.97 -0.08
N LEU A 85 5.97 -4.27 -1.28
CA LEU A 85 6.77 -4.42 -2.48
C LEU A 85 7.45 -3.10 -2.86
N ILE A 86 6.70 -2.00 -2.93
CA ILE A 86 7.24 -0.67 -3.25
C ILE A 86 8.26 -0.25 -2.19
N LEU A 87 7.94 -0.43 -0.90
CA LEU A 87 8.85 -0.04 0.18
C LEU A 87 10.15 -0.86 0.15
N SER A 88 10.04 -2.17 -0.08
CA SER A 88 11.20 -3.06 -0.23
C SER A 88 12.05 -2.66 -1.44
N LEU A 89 11.42 -2.39 -2.58
CA LEU A 89 12.10 -1.96 -3.79
C LEU A 89 12.86 -0.64 -3.58
N VAL A 90 12.21 0.35 -2.97
CA VAL A 90 12.83 1.64 -2.62
C VAL A 90 14.00 1.45 -1.67
N PHE A 91 13.84 0.62 -0.63
CA PHE A 91 14.90 0.36 0.33
C PHE A 91 16.10 -0.32 -0.32
N VAL A 92 15.88 -1.32 -1.17
CA VAL A 92 16.96 -2.08 -1.82
C VAL A 92 17.62 -1.28 -2.94
N LEU A 93 16.86 -0.52 -3.74
CA LEU A 93 17.41 0.21 -4.89
C LEU A 93 17.95 1.60 -4.56
N LEU A 94 17.45 2.27 -3.52
CA LEU A 94 17.89 3.62 -3.18
C LEU A 94 18.67 3.63 -1.87
N ILE A 95 18.06 3.17 -0.77
CA ILE A 95 18.63 3.34 0.57
C ILE A 95 19.87 2.45 0.75
N THR A 96 19.78 1.18 0.36
CA THR A 96 20.86 0.19 0.53
C THR A 96 22.13 0.56 -0.25
N PRO A 97 22.08 0.87 -1.57
CA PRO A 97 23.28 1.27 -2.30
C PRO A 97 23.81 2.60 -1.83
N MET A 98 22.96 3.55 -1.42
CA MET A 98 23.43 4.80 -0.82
C MET A 98 24.22 4.53 0.47
N GLY A 99 23.70 3.67 1.36
CA GLY A 99 24.40 3.26 2.57
C GLY A 99 25.72 2.54 2.27
N LEU A 100 25.74 1.67 1.25
CA LEU A 100 26.96 0.99 0.81
C LEU A 100 27.99 1.96 0.24
N LEU A 101 27.56 2.92 -0.59
CA LEU A 101 28.42 3.97 -1.14
C LEU A 101 29.01 4.83 -0.02
N LEU A 102 28.20 5.30 0.92
CA LEU A 102 28.69 6.07 2.07
C LEU A 102 29.65 5.24 2.94
N ARG A 103 29.44 3.93 3.04
CA ARG A 103 30.33 3.01 3.77
C ARG A 103 31.67 2.86 3.06
N LEU A 104 31.66 2.68 1.74
CA LEU A 104 32.88 2.61 0.92
C LEU A 104 33.66 3.93 0.93
N LEU A 105 32.95 5.06 0.93
CA LEU A 105 33.56 6.40 1.03
C LEU A 105 34.00 6.78 2.45
N GLY A 106 33.81 5.91 3.44
CA GLY A 106 34.15 6.20 4.84
C GLY A 106 33.36 7.36 5.46
N LYS A 107 32.25 7.77 4.84
CA LYS A 107 31.38 8.86 5.29
C LYS A 107 30.26 8.38 6.22
N LEU A 108 30.26 7.10 6.58
CA LEU A 108 29.37 6.58 7.61
C LEU A 108 29.85 7.10 8.97
N GLN A 109 28.98 7.83 9.68
CA GLN A 109 29.25 8.28 11.06
C GLN A 109 29.19 7.15 12.11
N TYR A 110 28.97 5.91 11.67
CA TYR A 110 28.98 4.74 12.55
C TYR A 110 30.42 4.44 13.00
N GLN A 111 30.74 4.78 14.25
CA GLN A 111 31.98 4.38 14.91
C GLN A 111 31.95 2.87 15.18
N LYS A 112 32.81 2.10 14.49
CA LYS A 112 32.93 0.64 14.63
C LYS A 112 33.61 0.23 15.94
N SER A 113 34.39 1.14 16.53
CA SER A 113 35.07 0.96 17.80
C SER A 113 34.41 1.90 18.80
N ARG A 114 33.76 1.34 19.82
CA ARG A 114 33.44 2.10 21.03
C ARG A 114 34.80 2.56 21.56
N SER A 115 35.09 3.86 21.48
CA SER A 115 36.36 4.33 22.04
C SER A 115 36.29 4.03 23.54
N VAL A 116 37.21 3.18 24.03
CA VAL A 116 37.27 2.79 25.45
C VAL A 116 37.54 4.02 26.35
N SER A 117 37.92 5.15 25.73
CA SER A 117 38.22 6.44 26.34
C SER A 117 37.11 7.50 26.22
N GLU A 118 35.99 7.27 25.53
CA GLU A 118 34.87 8.21 25.57
C GLU A 118 34.12 8.02 26.89
N HIS A 119 34.19 9.04 27.74
CA HIS A 119 33.40 9.10 28.95
C HIS A 119 31.93 8.87 28.61
N SER A 120 31.38 7.81 29.19
CA SER A 120 29.97 7.50 29.10
C SER A 120 29.14 8.74 29.45
N ASN A 121 28.16 9.12 28.63
CA ASN A 121 27.15 10.12 29.00
C ASN A 121 26.31 9.67 30.21
N TRP A 122 26.46 8.41 30.64
CA TRP A 122 26.00 7.95 31.94
C TRP A 122 26.81 8.64 33.04
N GLN A 123 26.26 9.73 33.54
CA GLN A 123 26.67 10.30 34.82
C GLN A 123 26.01 9.49 35.92
N ASN A 124 26.75 9.15 36.98
CA ASN A 124 26.13 8.53 38.16
C ASN A 124 25.05 9.49 38.68
N SER A 125 23.81 9.02 38.72
CA SER A 125 22.70 9.79 39.28
C SER A 125 22.96 9.98 40.77
N VAL A 126 23.34 11.19 41.17
CA VAL A 126 23.41 11.57 42.58
C VAL A 126 21.98 11.56 43.11
N ALA A 127 21.75 10.91 44.26
CA ALA A 127 20.42 10.88 44.89
C ALA A 127 19.92 12.33 45.08
N PRO A 128 18.72 12.69 44.59
CA PRO A 128 18.23 14.06 44.69
C PRO A 128 18.14 14.48 46.16
N ALA A 129 18.73 15.62 46.51
CA ALA A 129 18.49 16.22 47.82
C ALA A 129 17.00 16.62 47.92
N ALA A 130 16.39 16.51 49.10
CA ALA A 130 14.96 16.79 49.30
C ALA A 130 14.52 18.16 48.74
N LYS A 131 15.41 19.16 48.83
CA LYS A 131 15.20 20.51 48.26
C LYS A 131 15.05 20.53 46.72
N ASN A 132 15.72 19.64 46.01
CA ASN A 132 15.64 19.54 44.54
C ASN A 132 14.35 18.84 44.06
N LEU A 133 13.58 18.26 44.99
CA LEU A 133 12.27 17.68 44.69
C LEU A 133 11.13 18.71 44.85
N GLU A 134 11.39 19.83 45.54
CA GLU A 134 10.41 20.91 45.71
C GLU A 134 10.30 21.79 44.45
N GLU A 135 11.40 21.99 43.71
CA GLU A 135 11.43 22.73 42.44
C GLU A 135 12.10 21.87 41.34
N PRO A 136 11.32 21.05 40.61
CA PRO A 136 11.87 20.01 39.73
C PRO A 136 12.27 20.49 38.32
N PHE A 137 12.28 21.80 38.04
CA PHE A 137 12.58 22.38 36.72
C PHE A 137 13.61 23.50 36.79
#